data_AF-A0A4P5XZ59-F1
#
_entry.id   AF-A0A4P5XZ59-F1
#
_cell.length_a   1.000
_cell.length_b   1.000
_cell.length_c   1.000
_cell.angle_alpha   90.00
_cell.angle_beta   90.00
_cell.angle_gamma   90.00
#
_symmetry.space_group_name_H-M   'P 1'
#
loop_
_entity.id
_entity.type
_entity.pdbx_description
1 polymer ?
#
loop_
_entity_poly.entity_id
_entity_poly.type
_entity_poly.pdbx_seq_one_letter_code
_entity_poly.pdbx_strand_id
1 'polypeptide(L)'
;MASTRAEEVAELLWELKRAAKVAKYSVVAKKAGFSAGVNGKAMDTCLKTVRRDWPHLQWWRAVSDTGLVVKDSEQATKLVEAGITLKAGKDETMTLAAPEDVLMEWPEVPAPAAAAPVVAAK
;
A
#
# COMPACT_ATOMS: atom_id res chain seq x y z
N MET A 1 -11.60 -18.12 8.80
CA MET A 1 -10.98 -17.04 9.58
C MET A 1 -10.18 -16.19 8.61
N ALA A 2 -10.67 -15.01 8.26
CA ALA A 2 -9.80 -14.01 7.67
C ALA A 2 -8.74 -13.69 8.74
N SER A 3 -7.47 -13.67 8.35
CA SER A 3 -6.40 -13.21 9.24
C SER A 3 -6.76 -11.79 9.66
N THR A 4 -6.68 -11.42 10.94
CA THR A 4 -6.97 -10.04 11.43
C THR A 4 -6.30 -8.96 10.56
N ARG A 5 -5.12 -9.28 10.02
CA ARG A 5 -4.38 -8.44 9.06
C ARG A 5 -5.15 -8.08 7.78
N ALA A 6 -5.97 -8.99 7.26
CA ALA A 6 -6.75 -8.78 6.04
C ALA A 6 -7.94 -7.84 6.29
N GLU A 7 -8.57 -7.94 7.47
CA GLU A 7 -9.63 -7.02 7.90
C GLU A 7 -9.06 -5.60 8.07
N GLU A 8 -7.93 -5.46 8.76
CA GLU A 8 -7.24 -4.17 8.92
C GLU A 8 -6.84 -3.54 7.56
N VAL A 9 -6.30 -4.35 6.64
CA VAL A 9 -5.97 -3.88 5.28
C VAL A 9 -7.21 -3.50 4.49
N ALA A 10 -8.32 -4.20 4.69
CA ALA A 10 -9.59 -3.89 4.04
C ALA A 10 -10.11 -2.51 4.48
N GLU A 11 -10.11 -2.22 5.78
CA GLU A 11 -10.50 -0.89 6.30
C GLU A 11 -9.64 0.23 5.70
N LEU A 12 -8.32 0.05 5.63
CA LEU A 12 -7.41 1.03 5.01
C LEU A 12 -7.67 1.23 3.50
N LEU A 13 -7.97 0.14 2.78
CA LEU A 13 -8.36 0.21 1.37
C LEU A 13 -9.71 0.91 1.16
N TRP A 14 -10.62 0.80 2.12
CA TRP A 14 -11.89 1.51 2.11
C TRP A 14 -11.68 3.01 2.34
N GLU A 15 -10.80 3.42 3.26
CA GLU A 15 -10.39 4.82 3.41
C GLU A 15 -9.81 5.39 2.12
N LEU A 16 -8.92 4.65 1.45
CA LEU A 16 -8.33 5.05 0.17
C LEU A 16 -9.39 5.23 -0.91
N LYS A 17 -10.37 4.34 -0.96
CA LYS A 17 -11.50 4.44 -1.89
C LYS A 17 -12.31 5.70 -1.64
N ARG A 18 -12.60 6.05 -0.37
CA ARG A 18 -13.29 7.29 -0.01
C ARG A 18 -12.47 8.54 -0.34
N ALA A 19 -11.16 8.49 -0.14
CA ALA A 19 -10.26 9.60 -0.43
C ALA A 19 -9.92 9.72 -1.93
N ALA A 20 -10.33 8.76 -2.76
CA ALA A 20 -9.94 8.62 -4.15
C ALA A 20 -8.41 8.56 -4.39
N LYS A 21 -7.64 8.18 -3.37
CA LYS A 21 -6.16 8.10 -3.40
C LYS A 21 -5.64 6.66 -3.45
N VAL A 22 -4.32 6.51 -3.62
CA VAL A 22 -3.59 5.23 -3.58
C VAL A 22 -2.57 5.22 -2.46
N ALA A 23 -2.07 4.06 -2.05
CA ALA A 23 -1.05 3.94 -1.00
C ALA A 23 -0.01 2.89 -1.32
N LYS A 24 1.20 3.06 -0.76
CA LYS A 24 2.28 2.08 -0.89
C LYS A 24 2.07 0.88 0.05
N TYR A 25 2.55 -0.29 -0.34
CA TYR A 25 2.46 -1.52 0.46
C TYR A 25 3.04 -1.36 1.87
N SER A 26 4.20 -0.73 2.02
CA SER A 26 4.81 -0.49 3.34
C SER A 26 3.92 0.36 4.24
N VAL A 27 3.28 1.40 3.70
CA VAL A 27 2.41 2.31 4.46
C VAL A 27 1.18 1.57 4.95
N VAL A 28 0.50 0.84 4.05
CA VAL A 28 -0.70 0.07 4.41
C VAL A 28 -0.38 -1.03 5.41
N ALA A 29 0.72 -1.77 5.20
CA ALA A 29 1.12 -2.83 6.13
C ALA A 29 1.48 -2.25 7.51
N LYS A 30 2.28 -1.18 7.57
CA LYS A 30 2.69 -0.52 8.83
C LYS A 30 1.47 -0.07 9.63
N LYS A 31 0.47 0.51 8.96
CA LYS A 31 -0.82 0.90 9.54
C LYS A 31 -1.62 -0.29 10.06
N ALA A 32 -1.67 -1.38 9.30
CA ALA A 32 -2.32 -2.63 9.69
C ALA A 32 -1.54 -3.43 10.77
N GLY A 33 -0.46 -2.85 11.33
CA GLY A 33 0.32 -3.46 12.42
C GLY A 33 1.28 -4.56 11.99
N PHE A 34 1.63 -4.65 10.70
CA PHE A 34 2.60 -5.63 10.20
C PHE A 34 3.57 -5.02 9.18
N SER A 35 4.56 -5.80 8.74
CA SER A 35 5.48 -5.36 7.68
C SER A 35 5.05 -5.92 6.33
N ALA A 36 5.16 -5.12 5.27
CA ALA A 36 4.87 -5.56 3.89
C ALA A 36 5.74 -6.75 3.44
N GLY A 37 6.81 -7.06 4.17
CA GLY A 37 7.72 -8.14 3.90
C GLY A 37 8.70 -7.80 2.77
N VAL A 38 9.58 -8.74 2.44
CA VAL A 38 10.57 -8.57 1.37
C VAL A 38 9.85 -8.32 0.05
N ASN A 39 10.11 -7.17 -0.58
CA ASN A 39 9.49 -6.72 -1.83
C ASN A 39 7.95 -6.74 -1.80
N GLY A 40 7.31 -6.58 -0.63
CA GLY A 40 5.86 -6.55 -0.54
C GLY A 40 5.17 -7.92 -0.58
N LYS A 41 5.90 -9.04 -0.56
CA LYS A 41 5.31 -10.40 -0.67
C LYS A 41 4.26 -10.71 0.40
N ALA A 42 4.43 -10.21 1.62
CA ALA A 42 3.45 -10.42 2.68
C ALA A 42 2.17 -9.62 2.39
N MET A 43 2.31 -8.40 1.88
CA MET A 43 1.19 -7.57 1.45
C MET A 43 0.45 -8.19 0.26
N ASP A 44 1.16 -8.71 -0.75
CA ASP A 44 0.58 -9.43 -1.89
C ASP A 44 -0.29 -10.62 -1.44
N THR A 45 0.19 -11.38 -0.45
CA THR A 45 -0.56 -12.51 0.11
C THR A 45 -1.81 -12.05 0.85
N CYS A 46 -1.71 -10.93 1.59
CA CYS A 46 -2.84 -10.31 2.25
C CYS A 46 -3.87 -9.79 1.23
N LEU A 47 -3.42 -9.10 0.17
CA LEU A 47 -4.26 -8.59 -0.91
C LEU A 47 -5.01 -9.69 -1.66
N LYS A 48 -4.40 -10.87 -1.86
CA LYS A 48 -5.12 -12.03 -2.42
C LYS A 48 -6.30 -12.46 -1.54
N THR A 49 -6.13 -12.38 -0.22
CA THR A 49 -7.21 -12.68 0.74
C THR A 49 -8.28 -11.60 0.68
N VAL A 50 -7.88 -10.32 0.71
CA VAL A 50 -8.82 -9.19 0.61
C VAL A 50 -9.58 -9.21 -0.71
N ARG A 51 -8.94 -9.56 -1.83
CA ARG A 51 -9.59 -9.73 -3.13
C ARG A 51 -10.66 -10.82 -3.11
N ARG A 52 -10.43 -11.92 -2.39
CA ARG A 52 -11.37 -13.03 -2.26
C ARG A 52 -12.57 -12.65 -1.39
N ASP A 53 -12.30 -12.03 -0.23
CA ASP A 53 -13.31 -11.81 0.80
C ASP A 53 -14.07 -10.47 0.58
N TRP A 54 -13.40 -9.46 0.01
CA TRP A 54 -13.94 -8.14 -0.34
C TRP A 54 -13.56 -7.71 -1.77
N PRO A 55 -14.10 -8.35 -2.83
CA PRO A 55 -13.79 -8.01 -4.22
C PRO A 55 -14.21 -6.59 -4.63
N HIS A 56 -15.13 -5.98 -3.89
CA HIS A 56 -15.62 -4.62 -4.09
C HIS A 56 -14.71 -3.54 -3.48
N LEU A 57 -13.78 -3.95 -2.61
CA LEU A 57 -12.67 -3.12 -2.18
C LEU A 57 -11.67 -3.07 -3.33
N GLN A 58 -11.39 -1.86 -3.78
CA GLN A 58 -10.55 -1.55 -4.93
C GLN A 58 -9.08 -1.85 -4.58
N TRP A 59 -8.72 -3.13 -4.48
CA TRP A 59 -7.40 -3.62 -4.05
C TRP A 59 -6.25 -3.05 -4.87
N TRP A 60 -6.51 -2.68 -6.13
CA TRP A 60 -5.58 -2.01 -7.04
C TRP A 60 -5.07 -0.65 -6.54
N ARG A 61 -5.71 -0.06 -5.51
CA ARG A 61 -5.26 1.17 -4.84
C ARG A 61 -4.03 0.99 -3.96
N ALA A 62 -3.69 -0.24 -3.58
CA ALA A 62 -2.42 -0.54 -2.95
C ALA A 62 -1.38 -0.82 -4.04
N VAL A 63 -0.26 -0.11 -4.03
CA VAL A 63 0.84 -0.23 -5.00
C VAL A 63 2.14 -0.62 -4.30
N SER A 64 3.02 -1.32 -5.01
CA SER A 64 4.36 -1.65 -4.50
C SER A 64 5.13 -0.39 -4.12
N ASP A 65 5.95 -0.48 -3.07
CA ASP A 65 6.87 0.60 -2.66
C ASP A 65 7.87 1.00 -3.74
N THR A 66 8.23 0.04 -4.60
CA THR A 66 9.09 0.27 -5.77
C THR A 66 8.37 1.06 -6.87
N GLY A 67 7.06 1.27 -6.74
CA GLY A 67 6.22 1.90 -7.74
C GLY A 67 6.03 1.05 -9.00
N LEU A 68 6.58 -0.17 -9.04
CA LEU A 68 6.50 -1.06 -10.20
C LEU A 68 5.14 -1.76 -10.21
N VAL A 69 4.41 -1.56 -11.29
CA VAL A 69 3.15 -2.25 -11.63
C VAL A 69 3.42 -3.04 -12.91
N VAL A 70 3.00 -4.31 -12.98
CA VAL A 70 3.19 -5.10 -14.20
C VAL A 70 2.32 -4.50 -15.33
N LYS A 71 2.94 -4.30 -16.50
CA LYS A 71 2.26 -3.82 -17.72
C LYS A 71 1.18 -4.83 -18.12
N ASP A 72 0.02 -4.33 -18.56
CA ASP A 72 -1.17 -5.14 -18.90
C ASP A 72 -1.79 -5.94 -17.73
N SER A 73 -1.38 -5.67 -16.49
CA SER A 73 -2.07 -6.22 -15.32
C SER A 73 -3.43 -5.55 -15.09
N GLU A 74 -4.37 -6.30 -14.47
CA GLU A 74 -5.67 -5.76 -14.04
C GLU A 74 -5.51 -4.48 -13.18
N GLN A 75 -4.40 -4.38 -12.45
CA GLN A 75 -4.07 -3.21 -11.65
C GLN A 75 -3.72 -2.00 -12.54
N ALA A 76 -2.88 -2.18 -13.56
CA ALA A 76 -2.51 -1.11 -14.48
C ALA A 76 -3.73 -0.53 -15.20
N THR A 77 -4.60 -1.40 -15.73
CA THR A 77 -5.84 -0.97 -16.41
C THR A 77 -6.73 -0.15 -15.49
N LYS A 78 -6.95 -0.61 -14.25
CA LYS A 78 -7.81 0.10 -13.29
C LYS A 78 -7.21 1.41 -12.78
N LEU A 79 -5.89 1.51 -12.68
CA LEU A 79 -5.21 2.77 -12.35
C LEU A 79 -5.41 3.80 -13.48
N VAL A 80 -5.25 3.38 -14.74
CA VAL A 80 -5.50 4.25 -15.90
C VAL A 80 -6.97 4.67 -15.99
N GLU A 81 -7.92 3.74 -15.78
CA GLU A 81 -9.36 4.04 -15.71
C GLU A 81 -9.70 5.02 -14.57
N ALA A 82 -8.97 4.96 -13.47
CA ALA A 82 -9.11 5.88 -12.35
C ALA A 82 -8.49 7.27 -12.60
N GLY A 83 -7.90 7.50 -13.78
CA GLY A 83 -7.24 8.76 -14.15
C GLY A 83 -5.82 8.89 -13.64
N ILE A 84 -5.19 7.80 -13.20
CA ILE A 84 -3.82 7.79 -12.68
C ILE A 84 -2.85 7.53 -13.83
N THR A 85 -2.05 8.55 -14.16
CA THR A 85 -1.06 8.45 -15.22
C THR A 85 0.07 7.50 -14.85
N LEU A 86 0.24 6.45 -15.64
CA LEU A 86 1.34 5.50 -15.54
C LEU A 86 2.40 5.82 -16.62
N LYS A 87 3.67 5.88 -16.22
CA LYS A 87 4.83 5.92 -17.11
C LYS A 87 5.32 4.50 -17.38
N ALA A 88 5.74 4.22 -18.60
CA ALA A 88 6.42 2.97 -18.91
C ALA A 88 7.79 2.93 -18.20
N GLY A 89 8.02 1.88 -17.43
CA GLY A 89 9.29 1.57 -16.79
C GLY A 89 10.21 0.74 -17.69
N LYS A 90 11.30 0.22 -17.10
CA LYS A 90 12.22 -0.71 -17.74
C LYS A 90 11.69 -2.13 -17.53
N ASP A 91 11.50 -2.88 -18.60
CA ASP A 91 11.05 -4.28 -18.62
C ASP A 91 9.62 -4.50 -18.11
N GLU A 92 8.65 -4.63 -19.02
CA GLU A 92 7.23 -5.01 -18.80
C GLU A 92 6.55 -4.43 -17.54
N THR A 93 7.03 -3.30 -17.03
CA THR A 93 6.57 -2.67 -15.81
C THR A 93 6.25 -1.21 -16.09
N MET A 94 5.32 -0.67 -15.32
CA MET A 94 4.88 0.70 -15.35
C MET A 94 5.05 1.31 -13.97
N THR A 95 5.41 2.57 -13.91
CA THR A 95 5.55 3.35 -12.68
C THR A 95 4.57 4.50 -12.65
N LEU A 96 4.13 4.88 -11.46
CA LEU A 96 3.27 6.06 -11.28
C LEU A 96 4.02 7.32 -11.77
N ALA A 97 3.41 8.11 -12.64
CA ALA A 97 4.06 9.28 -13.24
C ALA A 97 4.22 10.44 -12.24
N ALA A 98 3.26 10.57 -11.32
CA ALA A 98 3.19 11.55 -10.24
C ALA A 98 2.70 10.83 -8.97
N PRO A 99 3.55 10.02 -8.32
CA PRO A 99 3.14 9.27 -7.13
C PRO A 99 2.72 10.21 -6.00
N GLU A 100 3.37 11.36 -5.85
CA GLU A 100 3.11 12.35 -4.79
C GLU A 100 1.70 12.97 -4.82
N ASP A 101 1.10 13.18 -5.98
CA ASP A 101 -0.24 13.77 -6.09
C ASP A 101 -1.36 12.77 -5.76
N VAL A 102 -1.11 11.48 -5.97
CA VAL A 102 -2.12 10.41 -5.85
C VAL A 102 -1.94 9.62 -4.55
N LEU A 103 -0.74 9.65 -3.97
CA LEU A 103 -0.45 8.98 -2.71
C LEU A 103 -1.20 9.65 -1.55
N MET A 104 -1.92 8.82 -0.79
CA MET A 104 -2.42 9.24 0.51
C MET A 104 -1.26 9.23 1.49
N GLU A 105 -0.76 10.41 1.80
CA GLU A 105 0.07 10.62 2.98
C GLU A 105 -0.87 10.68 4.19
N TRP A 106 -0.91 9.60 4.97
CA TRP A 106 -1.43 9.73 6.33
C TRP A 106 -0.36 10.47 7.13
N PRO A 107 -0.69 11.59 7.80
CA PRO A 107 0.24 12.21 8.72
C PRO A 107 0.69 11.13 9.70
N GLU A 108 1.99 10.87 9.71
CA GLU A 108 2.58 9.89 10.60
C GLU A 108 2.20 10.33 12.02
N VAL A 109 1.40 9.51 12.71
CA VAL A 109 1.35 9.63 14.16
C VAL A 109 2.76 9.24 14.59
N PRO A 110 3.58 10.20 15.07
CA PRO A 110 4.95 9.90 15.40
C PRO A 110 4.91 8.75 16.40
N ALA A 111 5.59 7.66 16.07
CA ALA A 111 5.92 6.65 17.05
C ALA A 111 6.50 7.42 18.25
N PRO A 112 5.94 7.28 19.48
CA PRO A 112 6.50 7.96 20.62
C PRO A 112 7.96 7.54 20.69
N ALA A 113 8.83 8.54 20.65
CA ALA A 113 10.28 8.43 20.68
C ALA A 113 10.68 7.28 21.59
N ALA A 114 11.31 6.27 21.01
CA ALA A 114 12.10 5.31 21.77
C ALA A 114 13.10 6.15 22.57
N ALA A 115 12.83 6.24 23.87
CA ALA A 115 13.64 6.95 24.83
C ALA A 115 15.09 6.47 24.69
N ALA A 116 15.99 7.42 24.41
CA ALA A 116 17.42 7.20 24.50
C ALA A 116 17.76 6.59 25.86
N PRO A 117 18.62 5.55 25.94
CA PRO A 117 19.07 5.04 27.21
C PRO A 117 19.86 6.16 27.91
N VAL A 118 19.36 6.54 29.08
CA VAL A 118 19.98 7.52 29.96
C VAL A 118 21.38 7.02 30.30
N VAL A 119 22.39 7.82 29.94
CA VAL A 119 23.79 7.57 30.28
C VAL A 119 23.92 7.60 31.80
N ALA A 120 24.10 6.43 32.41
CA ALA A 120 24.52 6.31 33.80
C ALA A 120 26.03 6.54 33.88
N ALA A 121 26.44 7.77 34.17
CA ALA A 121 27.78 8.07 34.62
C ALA A 121 27.94 7.61 36.08
N LYS A 122 29.00 6.84 36.35
CA LYS A 122 29.58 6.69 37.68
C LYS A 122 31.09 6.75 37.55
#